data_AF-A0A368RGP1-F1
#
_entry.id   AF-A0A368RGP1-F1
#
_cell.length_a   1.000
_cell.length_b   1.000
_cell.length_c   1.000
_cell.angle_alpha   90.00
_cell.angle_beta   90.00
_cell.angle_gamma   90.00
#
_symmetry.space_group_name_H-M   'P 1'
#
loop_
_entity.id
_entity.type
_entity.pdbx_description
1 polymer ?
#
loop_
_entity_poly.entity_id
_entity_poly.type
_entity_poly.pdbx_seq_one_letter_code
_entity_poly.pdbx_strand_id
1 'polypeptide(L)'
;MERKRKEMEKAKSGLRLAMEELCLCSPGDVEEKQEQVQPRSSTMDLLSVSKQLLHVLDEIGPTLLVLRQDIQQNIQRLQDLHERDSSKYVSLTAIVTEEVEQETAKKTKSCTRAIIWLSRSISFSKYLLERLLKAPELSLREIVEEAYASTLKPWHGWISSAAYKVAMKLVPEREVLIALLMGNCQDFEDLAEDAKMLTYAVQPMLEEIDAISAKHNLDKMKSS
;
A
#
# COMPACT_ATOMS: atom_id res chain seq x y z
N MET A 1 32.27 -1.68 17.53
CA MET A 1 31.65 -1.89 16.21
C MET A 1 30.63 -3.02 16.24
N GLU A 2 30.93 -4.18 16.82
CA GLU A 2 29.98 -5.30 16.96
C GLU A 2 28.66 -4.97 17.69
N ARG A 3 28.70 -4.09 18.70
CA ARG A 3 27.52 -3.68 19.47
C ARG A 3 26.59 -2.75 18.68
N LYS A 4 27.17 -1.78 17.96
CA LYS A 4 26.42 -0.94 17.00
C LYS A 4 25.90 -1.77 15.83
N ARG A 5 26.64 -2.78 15.36
CA ARG A 5 26.19 -3.72 14.33
C ARG A 5 25.06 -4.62 14.84
N LYS A 6 25.11 -5.10 16.09
CA LYS A 6 24.01 -5.84 16.73
C LYS A 6 22.78 -4.97 17.03
N GLU A 7 22.95 -3.68 17.28
CA GLU A 7 21.84 -2.70 17.36
C GLU A 7 21.26 -2.40 15.97
N MET A 8 22.10 -2.39 14.92
CA MET A 8 21.68 -2.27 13.51
C MET A 8 21.05 -3.56 12.96
N GLU A 9 21.42 -4.71 13.52
CA GLU A 9 20.94 -6.07 13.25
C GLU A 9 19.88 -6.50 14.30
N LYS A 10 19.24 -5.56 14.99
CA LYS A 10 17.95 -5.81 15.63
C LYS A 10 17.00 -6.04 14.45
N ALA A 11 16.66 -7.31 14.17
CA ALA A 11 16.00 -7.70 12.93
C ALA A 11 14.79 -6.81 12.66
N LYS A 12 14.87 -6.05 11.56
CA LYS A 12 13.95 -4.95 11.24
C LYS A 12 12.55 -5.51 11.03
N SER A 13 11.53 -4.84 11.60
CA SER A 13 10.13 -5.13 11.23
C SER A 13 9.94 -4.96 9.73
N GLY A 14 9.01 -5.71 9.13
CA GLY A 14 8.61 -5.50 7.73
C GLY A 14 8.22 -4.05 7.44
N LEU A 15 7.68 -3.31 8.42
CA LEU A 15 7.39 -1.88 8.28
C LEU A 15 8.66 -1.05 8.09
N ARG A 16 9.72 -1.33 8.85
CA ARG A 16 11.00 -0.64 8.74
C ARG A 16 11.70 -0.89 7.41
N LEU A 17 11.62 -2.12 6.91
CA LEU A 17 12.12 -2.46 5.57
C LEU A 17 11.35 -1.70 4.47
N ALA A 18 10.02 -1.62 4.59
CA ALA A 18 9.17 -0.86 3.67
C ALA A 18 9.58 0.61 3.60
N MET A 19 9.82 1.21 4.77
CA MET A 19 10.27 2.59 4.86
C MET A 19 11.64 2.80 4.23
N GLU A 20 12.61 1.92 4.50
CA GLU A 20 13.95 2.04 3.94
C GLU A 20 13.93 1.95 2.41
N GLU A 21 13.15 1.04 1.85
CA GLU A 21 12.98 0.95 0.40
C GLU A 21 12.35 2.21 -0.20
N LEU A 22 11.32 2.77 0.44
CA LEU A 22 10.72 4.03 0.01
C LEU A 22 11.71 5.21 0.06
N CYS A 23 12.55 5.27 1.09
CA CYS A 23 13.57 6.31 1.22
C CYS A 23 14.72 6.16 0.21
N LEU A 24 15.07 4.92 -0.17
CA LEU A 24 16.13 4.63 -1.14
C LEU A 24 15.69 4.84 -2.60
N CYS A 25 14.39 4.72 -2.89
CA CYS A 25 13.86 4.85 -4.24
C CYS A 25 13.66 6.32 -4.71
N SER A 26 13.84 7.31 -3.82
CA SER A 26 13.89 8.73 -4.23
C SER A 26 15.21 8.98 -4.99
N PRO A 27 15.20 9.19 -6.32
CA PRO A 27 16.43 9.45 -7.04
C PRO A 27 16.93 10.85 -6.67
N GLY A 28 18.12 10.91 -6.07
CA GLY A 28 18.93 12.11 -6.13
C GLY A 28 19.30 12.44 -7.58
N ASP A 29 19.41 13.73 -7.84
CA ASP A 29 20.03 14.37 -9.00
C ASP A 29 19.19 14.46 -10.29
N VAL A 30 18.29 15.45 -10.33
CA VAL A 30 18.05 16.23 -11.56
C VAL A 30 18.09 17.71 -11.22
N GLU A 31 19.00 18.43 -11.87
CA GLU A 31 19.26 19.85 -11.73
C GLU A 31 18.01 20.74 -11.92
N GLU A 32 18.07 21.87 -11.23
CA GLU A 32 17.03 22.87 -10.98
C GLU A 32 16.23 23.33 -12.20
N LYS A 33 14.89 23.28 -12.09
CA LYS A 33 14.01 24.42 -12.37
C LYS A 33 12.91 24.50 -11.31
N GLN A 34 12.85 25.65 -10.64
CA GLN A 34 11.86 26.00 -9.64
C GLN A 34 10.45 26.08 -10.25
N GLU A 35 9.67 25.03 -10.03
CA GLU A 35 8.22 25.09 -9.79
C GLU A 35 7.97 24.28 -8.52
N GLN A 36 6.99 24.66 -7.71
CA GLN A 36 6.57 23.87 -6.53
C GLN A 36 6.02 22.52 -7.02
N VAL A 37 6.91 21.57 -7.30
CA VAL A 37 6.58 20.22 -7.70
C VAL A 37 6.65 19.38 -6.43
N GLN A 38 5.48 18.99 -5.92
CA GLN A 38 5.36 17.88 -4.97
C GLN A 38 6.20 16.70 -5.49
N PRO A 39 7.03 16.04 -4.66
CA PRO A 39 7.83 14.91 -5.11
C PRO A 39 6.91 13.86 -5.75
N ARG A 40 7.11 13.60 -7.05
CA ARG A 40 6.32 12.61 -7.79
C ARG A 40 6.73 11.22 -7.34
N SER A 41 5.75 10.40 -6.99
CA SER A 41 5.96 9.02 -6.60
C SER A 41 6.29 8.17 -7.82
N SER A 42 7.28 7.30 -7.66
CA SER A 42 7.70 6.38 -8.72
C SER A 42 6.82 5.14 -8.77
N THR A 43 6.80 4.46 -9.91
CA THR A 43 6.19 3.13 -10.05
C THR A 43 6.81 2.13 -9.07
N MET A 44 8.11 2.25 -8.80
CA MET A 44 8.83 1.39 -7.87
C MET A 44 8.42 1.63 -6.41
N ASP A 45 8.08 2.85 -6.04
CA ASP A 45 7.60 3.17 -4.68
C ASP A 45 6.28 2.44 -4.39
N LEU A 46 5.32 2.51 -5.33
CA LEU A 46 4.05 1.80 -5.20
C LEU A 46 4.26 0.28 -5.15
N LEU A 47 5.16 -0.25 -5.98
CA LEU A 47 5.49 -1.66 -6.02
C LEU A 47 6.13 -2.15 -4.71
N SER A 48 7.07 -1.38 -4.15
CA SER A 48 7.73 -1.69 -2.87
C SER A 48 6.69 -1.80 -1.75
N VAL A 49 5.87 -0.76 -1.54
CA VAL A 49 4.85 -0.76 -0.48
C VAL A 49 3.83 -1.89 -0.67
N SER A 50 3.42 -2.13 -1.91
CA SER A 50 2.46 -3.19 -2.22
C SER A 50 3.03 -4.60 -1.93
N LYS A 51 4.32 -4.82 -2.17
CA LYS A 51 4.99 -6.10 -1.81
C LYS A 51 5.03 -6.29 -0.30
N GLN A 52 5.21 -5.22 0.47
CA GLN A 52 5.17 -5.29 1.93
C GLN A 52 3.78 -5.67 2.45
N LEU A 53 2.71 -5.24 1.78
CA LEU A 53 1.37 -5.77 2.07
C LEU A 53 1.26 -7.28 1.83
N LEU A 54 1.88 -7.81 0.77
CA LEU A 54 1.91 -9.26 0.54
C LEU A 54 2.64 -10.01 1.66
N HIS A 55 3.78 -9.49 2.12
CA HIS A 55 4.51 -10.09 3.23
C HIS A 55 3.64 -10.17 4.49
N VAL A 56 2.92 -9.11 4.85
CA VAL A 56 1.99 -9.15 6.00
C VAL A 56 0.87 -10.18 5.78
N LEU A 57 0.32 -10.28 4.57
CA LEU A 57 -0.71 -11.28 4.26
C LEU A 57 -0.17 -12.71 4.31
N ASP A 58 1.09 -12.93 3.93
CA ASP A 58 1.76 -14.23 4.03
C ASP A 58 1.93 -14.66 5.48
N GLU A 59 2.27 -13.72 6.38
CA GLU A 59 2.37 -13.96 7.83
C GLU A 59 1.01 -14.25 8.49
N ILE A 60 -0.08 -13.63 8.02
CA ILE A 60 -1.44 -13.95 8.48
C ILE A 60 -1.84 -15.37 8.04
N GLY A 61 -1.34 -15.83 6.89
CA GLY A 61 -1.56 -17.17 6.38
C GLY A 61 -2.72 -17.30 5.38
N PRO A 62 -3.16 -18.54 5.07
CA PRO A 62 -3.98 -18.85 3.89
C PRO A 62 -5.41 -18.29 3.95
N THR A 63 -5.81 -17.83 5.13
CA THR A 63 -7.09 -17.19 5.42
C THR A 63 -7.44 -16.04 4.46
N LEU A 64 -6.43 -15.27 4.04
CA LEU A 64 -6.59 -14.12 3.14
C LEU A 64 -6.05 -14.39 1.73
N LEU A 65 -5.94 -15.66 1.33
CA LEU A 65 -5.33 -16.07 0.05
C LEU A 65 -5.96 -15.39 -1.17
N VAL A 66 -7.28 -15.21 -1.18
CA VAL A 66 -7.97 -14.55 -2.30
C VAL A 66 -7.56 -13.08 -2.43
N LEU A 67 -7.50 -12.36 -1.30
CA LEU A 67 -7.05 -10.96 -1.27
C LEU A 67 -5.56 -10.87 -1.67
N ARG A 68 -4.74 -11.76 -1.12
CA ARG A 68 -3.31 -11.86 -1.45
C ARG A 68 -3.10 -12.07 -2.96
N GLN A 69 -3.86 -12.98 -3.58
CA GLN A 69 -3.77 -13.24 -5.02
C GLN A 69 -4.17 -12.03 -5.86
N ASP A 70 -5.21 -11.29 -5.47
CA ASP A 70 -5.63 -10.07 -6.17
C ASP A 70 -4.52 -8.99 -6.14
N ILE A 71 -3.95 -8.72 -4.96
CA ILE A 71 -2.84 -7.78 -4.79
C ILE A 71 -1.62 -8.23 -5.61
N GLN A 72 -1.27 -9.52 -5.55
CA GLN A 72 -0.14 -10.07 -6.31
C GLN A 72 -0.32 -9.90 -7.83
N GLN A 73 -1.53 -10.13 -8.35
CA GLN A 73 -1.81 -9.95 -9.78
C GLN A 73 -1.72 -8.47 -10.21
N ASN A 74 -2.13 -7.55 -9.34
CA ASN A 74 -1.99 -6.11 -9.61
C ASN A 74 -0.53 -5.66 -9.58
N ILE A 75 0.26 -6.15 -8.61
CA ILE A 75 1.71 -5.95 -8.54
C ILE A 75 2.37 -6.48 -9.80
N GLN A 76 2.16 -7.76 -10.16
CA GLN A 76 2.81 -8.38 -11.31
C GLN A 76 2.51 -7.60 -12.59
N ARG A 77 1.26 -7.17 -12.79
CA ARG A 77 0.87 -6.38 -13.97
C ARG A 77 1.65 -5.07 -14.08
N LEU A 78 1.83 -4.38 -12.96
CA LEU A 78 2.55 -3.11 -12.93
C LEU A 78 4.06 -3.32 -13.08
N GLN A 79 4.61 -4.39 -12.51
CA GLN A 79 6.01 -4.81 -12.70
C GLN A 79 6.29 -5.14 -14.16
N ASP A 80 5.46 -5.99 -14.80
CA ASP A 80 5.61 -6.38 -16.20
C ASP A 80 5.59 -5.15 -17.12
N LEU A 81 4.77 -4.15 -16.82
CA LEU A 81 4.76 -2.90 -17.59
C LEU A 81 6.06 -2.13 -17.40
N HIS A 82 6.51 -1.96 -16.14
CA HIS A 82 7.74 -1.24 -15.83
C HIS A 82 8.99 -1.91 -16.42
N GLU A 83 9.06 -3.23 -16.44
CA GLU A 83 10.19 -3.98 -17.01
C GLU A 83 10.26 -3.88 -18.54
N ARG A 84 9.13 -3.63 -19.21
CA ARG A 84 9.11 -3.44 -20.68
C ARG A 84 9.79 -2.15 -21.12
N ASP A 85 9.68 -1.09 -20.33
CA ASP A 85 10.37 0.18 -20.55
C ASP A 85 10.44 0.99 -19.24
N SER A 86 11.48 0.74 -18.45
CA SER A 86 11.60 1.32 -17.10
C SER A 86 11.79 2.84 -17.13
N SER A 87 12.33 3.37 -18.23
CA SER A 87 12.51 4.80 -18.42
C SER A 87 11.17 5.51 -18.66
N LYS A 88 10.32 4.92 -19.50
CA LYS A 88 9.00 5.46 -19.84
C LYS A 88 8.01 5.29 -18.70
N TYR A 89 8.02 4.13 -18.05
CA TYR A 89 7.07 3.75 -17.00
C TYR A 89 7.61 4.00 -15.59
N VAL A 90 8.44 5.02 -15.41
CA VAL A 90 8.97 5.44 -14.10
C VAL A 90 7.90 6.13 -13.23
N SER A 91 6.94 6.83 -13.84
CA SER A 91 5.92 7.62 -13.14
C SER A 91 4.53 7.00 -13.26
N LEU A 92 3.80 6.95 -12.13
CA LEU A 92 2.41 6.51 -12.09
C LEU A 92 1.51 7.37 -13.00
N THR A 93 1.73 8.68 -13.01
CA THR A 93 1.02 9.64 -13.86
C THR A 93 1.20 9.31 -15.35
N ALA A 94 2.40 8.92 -15.77
CA ALA A 94 2.68 8.58 -17.17
C ALA A 94 1.91 7.32 -17.60
N ILE A 95 1.87 6.29 -16.75
CA ILE A 95 1.12 5.05 -16.99
C ILE A 95 -0.38 5.34 -17.16
N VAL A 96 -0.96 6.09 -16.22
CA VAL A 96 -2.39 6.40 -16.23
C VAL A 96 -2.75 7.26 -17.44
N THR A 97 -1.95 8.27 -17.74
CA THR A 97 -2.20 9.18 -18.87
C THR A 97 -2.17 8.43 -20.19
N GLU A 98 -1.17 7.58 -20.42
CA GLU A 98 -1.06 6.78 -21.65
C GLU A 98 -2.25 5.83 -21.82
N GLU A 99 -2.64 5.09 -20.78
CA GLU A 99 -3.78 4.18 -20.89
C GLU A 99 -5.12 4.92 -21.07
N VAL A 100 -5.23 6.17 -20.59
CA VAL A 100 -6.40 7.02 -20.85
C VAL A 100 -6.43 7.46 -22.32
N GLU A 101 -5.30 7.93 -22.85
CA GLU A 101 -5.16 8.34 -24.26
C GLU A 101 -5.44 7.17 -25.23
N GLN A 102 -5.07 5.95 -24.83
CA GLN A 102 -5.33 4.72 -25.60
C GLN A 102 -6.72 4.12 -25.35
N GLU A 103 -7.57 4.76 -24.53
CA GLU A 103 -8.90 4.26 -24.14
C GLU A 103 -8.87 2.85 -23.50
N THR A 104 -7.76 2.50 -22.85
CA THR A 104 -7.55 1.19 -22.21
C THR A 104 -7.63 1.21 -20.70
N ALA A 105 -7.59 2.40 -20.07
CA ALA A 105 -7.53 2.57 -18.61
C ALA A 105 -8.65 1.84 -17.83
N LYS A 106 -9.83 1.64 -18.42
CA LYS A 106 -10.97 0.96 -17.77
C LYS A 106 -11.05 -0.55 -18.05
N LYS A 107 -10.21 -1.11 -18.94
CA LYS A 107 -10.20 -2.54 -19.26
C LYS A 107 -9.79 -3.36 -18.04
N THR A 108 -10.39 -4.53 -17.82
CA THR A 108 -10.20 -5.36 -16.62
C THR A 108 -8.74 -5.61 -16.23
N LYS A 109 -7.83 -5.70 -17.21
CA LYS A 109 -6.40 -5.96 -17.02
C LYS A 109 -5.51 -4.73 -17.29
N SER A 110 -6.02 -3.51 -17.13
CA SER A 110 -5.22 -2.29 -17.28
C SER A 110 -4.31 -2.06 -16.08
N CYS A 111 -3.20 -1.36 -16.28
CA CYS A 111 -2.27 -0.98 -15.22
C CYS A 111 -2.85 0.15 -14.36
N THR A 112 -3.66 1.03 -14.95
CA THR A 112 -4.42 2.06 -14.25
C THR A 112 -5.35 1.46 -13.20
N ARG A 113 -6.05 0.37 -13.53
CA ARG A 113 -6.86 -0.37 -12.55
C ARG A 113 -5.99 -0.94 -11.43
N ALA A 114 -4.84 -1.53 -11.77
CA ALA A 114 -3.91 -2.06 -10.78
C ALA A 114 -3.44 -0.96 -9.81
N ILE A 115 -3.02 0.20 -10.33
CA ILE A 115 -2.60 1.36 -9.53
C ILE A 115 -3.71 1.80 -8.57
N ILE A 116 -4.94 1.97 -9.05
CA ILE A 116 -6.09 2.41 -8.23
C ILE A 116 -6.41 1.38 -7.14
N TRP A 117 -6.37 0.08 -7.44
CA TRP A 117 -6.67 -0.95 -6.45
C TRP A 117 -5.57 -1.10 -5.41
N LEU A 118 -4.29 -1.03 -5.82
CA LEU A 118 -3.17 -1.02 -4.88
C LEU A 118 -3.22 0.20 -3.96
N SER A 119 -3.49 1.41 -4.49
CA SER A 119 -3.60 2.61 -3.66
C SER A 119 -4.73 2.50 -2.63
N ARG A 120 -5.89 1.96 -3.01
CA ARG A 120 -7.00 1.71 -2.08
C ARG A 120 -6.66 0.70 -0.99
N SER A 121 -5.93 -0.37 -1.33
CA SER A 121 -5.42 -1.34 -0.34
C SER A 121 -4.41 -0.71 0.62
N ILE A 122 -3.55 0.19 0.13
CA ILE A 122 -2.60 0.95 0.95
C ILE A 122 -3.36 1.93 1.85
N SER A 123 -4.36 2.66 1.34
CA SER A 123 -5.21 3.56 2.15
C SER A 123 -5.95 2.82 3.26
N PHE A 124 -6.49 1.64 2.98
CA PHE A 124 -7.08 0.77 4.01
C PHE A 124 -6.05 0.40 5.09
N SER A 125 -4.87 -0.04 4.67
CA SER A 125 -3.80 -0.48 5.58
C SER A 125 -3.26 0.68 6.42
N LYS A 126 -3.09 1.85 5.82
CA LYS A 126 -2.71 3.09 6.50
C LYS A 126 -3.73 3.45 7.59
N TYR A 127 -5.02 3.45 7.26
CA TYR A 127 -6.08 3.73 8.23
C TYR A 127 -6.05 2.72 9.38
N LEU A 128 -5.96 1.42 9.05
CA LEU A 128 -5.90 0.35 10.03
C LEU A 128 -4.72 0.54 10.99
N LEU A 129 -3.51 0.80 10.47
CA LEU A 129 -2.32 1.06 11.29
C LEU A 129 -2.50 2.28 12.19
N GLU A 130 -2.97 3.41 11.65
CA GLU A 130 -3.18 4.64 12.43
C GLU A 130 -4.20 4.43 13.57
N ARG A 131 -5.28 3.67 13.32
CA ARG A 131 -6.28 3.36 14.34
C ARG A 131 -5.77 2.36 15.36
N LEU A 132 -5.04 1.33 14.94
CA LEU A 132 -4.43 0.33 15.81
C LEU A 132 -3.55 0.97 16.90
N LEU A 133 -2.82 2.04 16.54
CA LEU A 133 -1.95 2.78 17.46
C LEU A 133 -2.72 3.76 18.36
N LYS A 134 -3.79 4.37 17.86
CA LYS A 134 -4.50 5.46 18.56
C LYS A 134 -5.66 4.99 19.43
N ALA A 135 -6.17 3.78 19.21
CA ALA A 135 -7.36 3.25 19.89
C ALA A 135 -7.06 1.88 20.54
N PRO A 136 -6.27 1.84 21.63
CA PRO A 136 -5.94 0.59 22.33
C PRO A 136 -7.16 -0.11 22.94
N GLU A 137 -8.25 0.61 23.15
CA GLU A 137 -9.51 0.10 23.70
C GLU A 137 -10.37 -0.68 22.69
N LEU A 138 -10.13 -0.53 21.38
CA LEU A 138 -10.92 -1.17 20.34
C LEU A 138 -10.35 -2.54 19.98
N SER A 139 -11.25 -3.48 19.68
CA SER A 139 -10.87 -4.75 19.08
C SER A 139 -10.36 -4.55 17.65
N LEU A 140 -9.53 -5.47 17.15
CA LEU A 140 -9.07 -5.42 15.76
C LEU A 140 -10.24 -5.49 14.77
N ARG A 141 -11.31 -6.21 15.10
CA ARG A 141 -12.50 -6.30 14.26
C ARG A 141 -13.18 -4.94 14.09
N GLU A 142 -13.35 -4.17 15.17
CA GLU A 142 -13.91 -2.82 15.10
C GLU A 142 -13.04 -1.90 14.24
N ILE A 143 -11.72 -1.97 14.41
CA ILE A 143 -10.77 -1.18 13.62
C ILE A 143 -10.83 -1.53 12.12
N VAL A 144 -10.88 -2.83 11.78
CA VAL A 144 -11.02 -3.29 10.39
C VAL A 144 -12.35 -2.81 9.79
N GLU A 145 -13.42 -2.81 10.58
CA GLU A 145 -14.74 -2.35 10.13
C GLU A 145 -14.77 -0.84 9.84
N GLU A 146 -14.17 -0.04 10.71
CA GLU A 146 -13.95 1.39 10.47
C GLU A 146 -13.12 1.61 9.20
N ALA A 147 -11.97 0.95 9.08
CA ALA A 147 -11.08 1.07 7.93
C ALA A 147 -11.79 0.71 6.63
N TYR A 148 -12.53 -0.39 6.60
CA TYR A 148 -13.28 -0.84 5.43
C TYR A 148 -14.35 0.18 5.04
N ALA A 149 -15.12 0.68 6.00
CA ALA A 149 -16.18 1.65 5.76
C ALA A 149 -15.65 2.95 5.17
N SER A 150 -14.50 3.43 5.64
CA SER A 150 -13.89 4.68 5.21
C SER A 150 -13.12 4.59 3.89
N THR A 151 -12.68 3.40 3.47
CA THR A 151 -11.76 3.26 2.33
C THR A 151 -12.31 2.41 1.19
N LEU A 152 -12.56 1.11 1.42
CA LEU A 152 -12.88 0.15 0.36
C LEU A 152 -14.39 0.05 0.05
N LYS A 153 -15.24 0.19 1.07
CA LYS A 153 -16.69 0.00 0.98
C LYS A 153 -17.36 0.82 -0.14
N PRO A 154 -17.02 2.10 -0.39
CA PRO A 154 -17.64 2.88 -1.48
C PRO A 154 -17.38 2.31 -2.88
N TRP A 155 -16.28 1.57 -3.03
CA TRP A 155 -15.77 1.07 -4.31
C TRP A 155 -16.03 -0.41 -4.53
N HIS A 156 -16.35 -1.15 -3.48
CA HIS A 156 -16.71 -2.57 -3.56
C HIS A 156 -18.11 -2.76 -4.12
N GLY A 157 -18.21 -3.54 -5.20
CA GLY A 157 -19.44 -4.13 -5.68
C GLY A 157 -19.99 -5.18 -4.70
N TRP A 158 -21.09 -5.84 -5.08
CA TRP A 158 -21.77 -6.79 -4.19
C TRP A 158 -20.91 -8.04 -3.92
N ILE A 159 -20.11 -8.49 -4.89
CA ILE A 159 -19.21 -9.65 -4.75
C ILE A 159 -18.12 -9.35 -3.73
N SER A 160 -17.37 -8.26 -3.92
CA SER A 160 -16.30 -7.85 -3.00
C SER A 160 -16.85 -7.53 -1.61
N SER A 161 -18.04 -6.95 -1.52
CA SER A 161 -18.72 -6.70 -0.23
C SER A 161 -19.12 -8.00 0.47
N ALA A 162 -19.52 -9.04 -0.26
CA ALA A 162 -19.81 -10.36 0.30
C ALA A 162 -18.52 -11.06 0.78
N ALA A 163 -17.45 -10.98 -0.01
CA ALA A 163 -16.14 -11.51 0.35
C ALA A 163 -15.61 -10.86 1.64
N TYR A 164 -15.74 -9.53 1.78
CA TYR A 164 -15.41 -8.82 3.02
C TYR A 164 -16.14 -9.38 4.25
N LYS A 165 -17.45 -9.64 4.16
CA LYS A 165 -18.23 -10.21 5.27
C LYS A 165 -17.70 -11.58 5.72
N VAL A 166 -17.16 -12.36 4.79
CA VAL A 166 -16.49 -13.63 5.12
C VAL A 166 -15.14 -13.37 5.77
N ALA A 167 -14.32 -12.48 5.19
CA ALA A 167 -13.01 -12.10 5.73
C ALA A 167 -13.09 -11.56 7.16
N MET A 168 -14.15 -10.82 7.51
CA MET A 168 -14.38 -10.30 8.87
C MET A 168 -14.49 -11.38 9.96
N LYS A 169 -14.91 -12.59 9.59
CA LYS A 169 -14.95 -13.74 10.53
C LYS A 169 -13.57 -14.32 10.81
N LEU A 170 -12.57 -13.90 10.02
CA LEU A 170 -11.24 -14.44 10.00
C LEU A 170 -10.17 -13.43 10.46
N VAL A 171 -10.60 -12.23 10.85
CA VAL A 171 -9.73 -11.24 11.49
C VAL A 171 -9.17 -11.84 12.77
N PRO A 172 -7.83 -11.86 12.95
CA PRO A 172 -7.21 -12.44 14.15
C PRO A 172 -7.46 -11.57 15.38
N GLU A 173 -7.01 -12.04 16.54
CA GLU A 173 -6.97 -11.20 17.74
C GLU A 173 -5.97 -10.05 17.57
N ARG A 174 -6.21 -8.95 18.28
CA ARG A 174 -5.42 -7.71 18.15
C ARG A 174 -3.94 -7.95 18.48
N GLU A 175 -3.70 -8.72 19.55
CA GLU A 175 -2.36 -9.06 20.04
C GLU A 175 -1.60 -9.91 19.02
N VAL A 176 -2.31 -10.77 18.29
CA VAL A 176 -1.72 -11.60 17.22
C VAL A 176 -1.24 -10.70 16.08
N LEU A 177 -2.07 -9.77 15.60
CA LEU A 177 -1.64 -8.84 14.55
C LEU A 177 -0.46 -7.97 15.02
N ILE A 178 -0.49 -7.45 16.24
CA ILE A 178 0.61 -6.65 16.79
C ILE A 178 1.90 -7.47 16.83
N ALA A 179 1.85 -8.71 17.33
CA ALA A 179 3.02 -9.58 17.36
C ALA A 179 3.58 -9.84 15.95
N LEU A 180 2.73 -10.06 14.94
CA LEU A 180 3.15 -10.20 13.55
C LEU A 180 3.82 -8.93 13.01
N LEU A 181 3.25 -7.75 13.27
CA LEU A 181 3.79 -6.47 12.81
C LEU A 181 5.09 -6.08 13.52
N MET A 182 5.22 -6.42 14.81
CA MET A 182 6.46 -6.25 15.57
C MET A 182 7.55 -7.16 15.00
N GLY A 183 7.21 -8.37 14.57
CA GLY A 183 8.20 -9.35 14.13
C GLY A 183 9.22 -9.61 15.23
N ASN A 184 10.48 -9.21 14.99
CA ASN A 184 11.57 -9.31 15.97
C ASN A 184 11.83 -8.02 16.77
N CYS A 185 11.02 -6.96 16.59
CA CYS A 185 11.09 -5.75 17.39
C CYS A 185 10.84 -6.07 18.88
N GLN A 186 11.50 -5.31 19.76
CA GLN A 186 11.49 -5.61 21.20
C GLN A 186 10.41 -4.87 21.99
N ASP A 187 9.86 -3.79 21.46
CA ASP A 187 8.78 -3.03 22.10
C ASP A 187 7.79 -2.43 21.09
N PHE A 188 6.62 -2.05 21.62
CA PHE A 188 5.53 -1.47 20.83
C PHE A 188 5.82 -0.03 20.39
N GLU A 189 6.75 0.66 21.05
CA GLU A 189 7.12 2.04 20.71
C GLU A 189 7.90 2.09 19.40
N ASP A 190 8.84 1.15 19.20
CA ASP A 190 9.53 0.91 17.92
C ASP A 190 8.51 0.69 16.79
N LEU A 191 7.49 -0.15 17.02
CA LEU A 191 6.42 -0.41 16.04
C LEU A 191 5.60 0.86 15.74
N ALA A 192 5.24 1.61 16.77
CA ALA A 192 4.43 2.83 16.62
C ALA A 192 5.18 3.90 15.82
N GLU A 193 6.49 4.04 16.04
CA GLU A 193 7.34 4.95 15.26
C GLU A 193 7.45 4.50 13.80
N ASP A 194 7.76 3.22 13.55
CA ASP A 194 7.84 2.69 12.19
C ASP A 194 6.51 2.84 11.43
N ALA A 195 5.40 2.48 12.07
CA ALA A 195 4.07 2.61 11.46
C ALA A 195 3.72 4.07 11.17
N LYS A 196 4.02 5.01 12.08
CA LYS A 196 3.82 6.44 11.86
C LYS A 196 4.65 6.94 10.68
N MET A 197 5.92 6.58 10.63
CA MET A 197 6.81 7.01 9.55
C MET A 197 6.37 6.46 8.19
N LEU A 198 5.97 5.18 8.13
CA LEU A 198 5.40 4.61 6.90
C LEU A 198 4.12 5.34 6.48
N THR A 199 3.20 5.63 7.41
CA THR A 199 1.94 6.31 7.08
C THR A 199 2.17 7.74 6.56
N TYR A 200 3.20 8.44 7.07
CA TYR A 200 3.65 9.71 6.51
C TYR A 200 4.28 9.55 5.12
N ALA A 201 5.16 8.55 4.94
CA ALA A 201 5.89 8.34 3.69
C ALA A 201 4.96 8.00 2.50
N VAL A 202 3.90 7.22 2.74
CA VAL A 202 2.96 6.83 1.66
C VAL A 202 1.92 7.90 1.34
N GLN A 203 1.72 8.91 2.21
CA GLN A 203 0.65 9.90 2.05
C GLN A 203 0.75 10.70 0.73
N PRO A 204 1.92 11.24 0.33
CA PRO A 204 2.03 11.98 -0.95
C PRO A 204 1.73 11.11 -2.17
N MET A 205 2.10 9.83 -2.13
CA MET A 205 1.81 8.87 -3.21
C MET A 205 0.31 8.63 -3.35
N LEU A 206 -0.39 8.44 -2.24
CA LEU A 206 -1.85 8.27 -2.26
C LEU A 206 -2.53 9.52 -2.81
N GLU A 207 -2.10 10.71 -2.40
CA GLU A 207 -2.63 11.98 -2.89
C GLU A 207 -2.38 12.19 -4.40
N GLU A 208 -1.19 11.83 -4.90
CA GLU A 208 -0.91 11.87 -6.34
C GLU A 208 -1.84 10.93 -7.11
N ILE A 209 -2.00 9.68 -6.65
CA ILE A 209 -2.86 8.70 -7.31
C ILE A 209 -4.32 9.14 -7.31
N ASP A 210 -4.81 9.71 -6.20
CA ASP A 210 -6.17 10.26 -6.10
C ASP A 210 -6.35 11.45 -7.05
N ALA A 211 -5.37 12.36 -7.12
CA ALA A 211 -5.41 13.52 -7.98
C ALA A 211 -5.43 13.14 -9.48
N ILE A 212 -4.58 12.21 -9.93
CA ILE A 212 -4.60 11.74 -11.32
C ILE A 212 -5.87 10.95 -11.63
N SER A 213 -6.38 10.16 -10.69
CA SER A 213 -7.62 9.41 -10.87
C SER A 213 -8.82 10.35 -11.02
N ALA A 214 -8.92 11.38 -10.19
CA ALA A 214 -9.96 12.40 -10.28
C ALA A 214 -9.87 13.19 -11.59
N LYS A 215 -8.66 13.63 -11.98
CA LYS A 215 -8.42 14.35 -13.25
C LYS A 215 -8.96 13.59 -14.47
N HIS A 216 -8.86 12.27 -14.46
CA HIS A 216 -9.29 11.42 -15.57
C HIS A 216 -10.67 10.75 -15.36
N ASN A 217 -11.44 11.15 -14.33
CA ASN A 217 -12.75 10.56 -13.97
C ASN A 217 -12.71 9.04 -13.72
N LEU A 218 -11.64 8.58 -13.06
CA LEU A 218 -11.39 7.18 -12.70
C LEU A 218 -11.54 6.93 -11.19
N ASP A 219 -11.64 7.99 -10.38
CA ASP A 219 -11.84 7.97 -8.92
C ASP A 219 -13.06 7.14 -8.50
N LYS A 220 -14.12 7.12 -9.32
CA LYS A 220 -15.36 6.38 -9.07
C LYS A 220 -15.36 4.93 -9.56
N MET A 221 -14.21 4.42 -9.97
CA MET A 221 -14.09 3.06 -10.47
C MET A 221 -14.46 2.04 -9.39
N LYS A 222 -15.43 1.16 -9.67
CA LYS A 222 -15.87 0.10 -8.74
C LYS A 222 -15.33 -1.27 -9.13
N SER A 223 -15.31 -2.19 -8.17
CA SER A 223 -15.17 -3.61 -8.49
C SER A 223 -16.43 -4.08 -9.20
N SER A 224 -16.30 -5.21 -9.90
CA SER A 224 -17.47 -5.98 -10.33
C SER A 224 -18.33 -6.40 -9.14
#